data_AF-A0A7C3CDP2-F1
#
_entry.id   AF-A0A7C3CDP2-F1
#
_cell.length_a   1.000
_cell.length_b   1.000
_cell.length_c   1.000
_cell.angle_alpha   90.00
_cell.angle_beta   90.00
_cell.angle_gamma   90.00
#
_symmetry.space_group_name_H-M   'P 1'
#
loop_
_entity.id
_entity.type
_entity.pdbx_description
1 polymer ?
#
loop_
_entity_poly.entity_id
_entity_poly.type
_entity_poly.pdbx_seq_one_letter_code
_entity_poly.pdbx_strand_id
1 'polypeptide(L)'
;MTETTIPRKSFEDFIGSDEAARNYAMKVQIAAYQNGIRQVALYQLADQAIFDDAQNWLEMSGLYQQISTVQPYEVTLNESGIACRTMTQMLWGRAFDPNATDALNLSDEVRGGAFIDMQMGDTIYVLWAKTEMDQSESASASFSFPSNLNFTTVEKREWNHSVTDEVTILNPDNIALNGTPLFFKGVIGGDPVNTHEVDLTKTVLVLPNPFGEFFQLKFELIKLNNVNLEIYNVQGMKIYEWSENDMLEGEHTILINELKPFSAGMYFGKLTIDGKKSQTFKLLKMQE
;
A
#
# COMPACT_ATOMS: atom_id res chain seq x y z
N MET A 1 -12.08 21.36 1.05
CA MET A 1 -11.14 22.37 0.52
C MET A 1 -11.00 22.14 -0.97
N THR A 2 -11.37 23.12 -1.78
CA THR A 2 -11.53 22.95 -3.23
C THR A 2 -10.24 23.19 -4.03
N GLU A 3 -9.24 23.84 -3.44
CA GLU A 3 -7.96 24.07 -4.09
C GLU A 3 -6.87 24.28 -3.03
N THR A 4 -5.71 23.62 -3.21
CA THR A 4 -4.54 23.81 -2.36
C THR A 4 -3.30 23.18 -3.00
N THR A 5 -2.10 23.75 -2.83
CA THR A 5 -0.84 23.19 -3.34
C THR A 5 0.39 23.92 -2.82
N ILE A 6 1.57 23.35 -3.08
CA ILE A 6 2.87 24.01 -3.08
C ILE A 6 3.56 23.61 -4.39
N PRO A 7 4.16 24.55 -5.15
CA PRO A 7 4.81 24.22 -6.41
C PRO A 7 6.07 23.38 -6.20
N ARG A 8 6.41 22.55 -7.19
CA ARG A 8 7.64 21.74 -7.21
C ARG A 8 8.89 22.54 -7.67
N LYS A 9 8.73 23.84 -7.93
CA LYS A 9 9.79 24.81 -8.25
C LYS A 9 9.56 26.06 -7.41
N SER A 10 10.63 26.62 -6.86
CA SER A 10 10.54 27.89 -6.13
C SER A 10 10.31 29.04 -7.10
N PHE A 11 9.50 30.00 -6.66
CA PHE A 11 9.23 31.25 -7.37
C PHE A 11 9.33 32.39 -6.36
N GLU A 12 10.03 33.45 -6.76
CA GLU A 12 10.31 34.59 -5.86
C GLU A 12 10.95 34.09 -4.54
N ASP A 13 10.41 34.52 -3.40
CA ASP A 13 10.86 34.12 -2.07
C ASP A 13 9.91 33.08 -1.43
N PHE A 14 9.16 32.32 -2.24
CA PHE A 14 8.28 31.26 -1.76
C PHE A 14 8.91 29.88 -1.90
N ILE A 15 8.64 29.02 -0.91
CA ILE A 15 9.07 27.62 -0.94
C ILE A 15 8.55 26.92 -2.20
N GLY A 16 9.43 26.15 -2.84
CA GLY A 16 9.05 25.27 -3.92
C GLY A 16 10.19 24.32 -4.28
N SER A 17 9.87 23.03 -4.25
CA SER A 17 10.77 21.94 -4.61
C SER A 17 9.93 20.66 -4.69
N ASP A 18 10.46 19.62 -5.34
CA ASP A 18 9.82 18.30 -5.34
C ASP A 18 9.51 17.82 -3.92
N GLU A 19 10.46 17.98 -3.01
CA GLU A 19 10.32 17.62 -1.61
C GLU A 19 9.24 18.45 -0.89
N ALA A 20 9.19 19.76 -1.09
CA ALA A 20 8.18 20.63 -0.49
C ALA A 20 6.77 20.30 -1.01
N ALA A 21 6.62 20.16 -2.34
CA ALA A 21 5.35 19.80 -2.98
C ALA A 21 4.85 18.42 -2.51
N ARG A 22 5.75 17.43 -2.45
CA ARG A 22 5.49 16.08 -1.94
C ARG A 22 5.02 16.11 -0.49
N ASN A 23 5.81 16.71 0.39
CA ASN A 23 5.53 16.73 1.82
C ASN A 23 4.24 17.49 2.11
N TYR A 24 4.01 18.61 1.43
CA TYR A 24 2.76 19.36 1.52
C TYR A 24 1.55 18.50 1.13
N ALA A 25 1.61 17.85 -0.04
CA ALA A 25 0.52 17.04 -0.55
C ALA A 25 0.10 15.94 0.45
N MET A 26 1.05 15.34 1.16
CA MET A 26 0.77 14.36 2.22
C MET A 26 0.24 15.03 3.50
N LYS A 27 0.97 16.02 4.03
CA LYS A 27 0.68 16.67 5.32
C LYS A 27 -0.69 17.35 5.32
N VAL A 28 -1.10 17.96 4.20
CA VAL A 28 -2.41 18.62 4.09
C VAL A 28 -3.57 17.62 4.13
N GLN A 29 -3.39 16.43 3.55
CA GLN A 29 -4.38 15.35 3.62
C GLN A 29 -4.46 14.80 5.06
N ILE A 30 -3.32 14.57 5.71
CA ILE A 30 -3.26 14.15 7.12
C ILE A 30 -3.98 15.16 8.02
N ALA A 31 -3.69 16.46 7.85
CA ALA A 31 -4.37 17.52 8.58
C ALA A 31 -5.89 17.52 8.30
N ALA A 32 -6.32 17.23 7.07
CA ALA A 32 -7.72 17.11 6.74
C ALA A 32 -8.41 15.94 7.49
N TYR A 33 -7.77 14.77 7.56
CA TYR A 33 -8.26 13.65 8.38
C TYR A 33 -8.39 14.06 9.86
N GLN A 34 -7.35 14.69 10.42
CA GLN A 34 -7.32 15.12 11.83
C GLN A 34 -8.40 16.14 12.17
N ASN A 35 -8.81 16.96 11.19
CA ASN A 35 -9.81 18.02 11.38
C ASN A 35 -11.20 17.68 10.82
N GLY A 36 -11.43 16.42 10.42
CA GLY A 36 -12.73 15.98 9.88
C GLY A 36 -13.12 16.64 8.56
N ILE A 37 -12.15 17.12 7.78
CA ILE A 37 -12.36 17.68 6.44
C ILE A 37 -12.60 16.52 5.46
N ARG A 38 -13.78 16.50 4.85
CA ARG A 38 -14.21 15.39 3.98
C ARG A 38 -13.45 15.25 2.67
N GLN A 39 -12.87 16.34 2.17
CA GLN A 39 -12.23 16.35 0.86
C GLN A 39 -11.18 17.46 0.75
N VAL A 40 -10.04 17.09 0.20
CA VAL A 40 -8.99 17.99 -0.27
C VAL A 40 -8.82 17.78 -1.77
N ALA A 41 -8.95 18.86 -2.54
CA ALA A 41 -8.59 18.87 -3.95
C ALA A 41 -7.24 19.57 -4.10
N LEU A 42 -6.23 18.80 -4.53
CA LEU A 42 -4.91 19.32 -4.83
C LEU A 42 -4.94 19.99 -6.21
N TYR A 43 -4.48 21.23 -6.27
CA TYR A 43 -4.19 21.89 -7.53
C TYR A 43 -2.80 21.42 -7.98
N GLN A 44 -2.63 20.71 -9.08
CA GLN A 44 -3.62 20.30 -10.08
C GLN A 44 -3.24 18.94 -10.66
N LEU A 45 -3.99 18.45 -11.66
CA LEU A 45 -3.70 17.16 -12.27
C LEU A 45 -2.28 17.13 -12.87
N ALA A 46 -1.94 18.07 -13.75
CA ALA A 46 -0.65 18.07 -14.44
C ALA A 46 -0.02 19.47 -14.45
N ASP A 47 1.31 19.52 -14.53
CA ASP A 47 2.04 20.76 -14.78
C ASP A 47 1.58 21.39 -16.11
N GLN A 48 1.57 22.72 -16.18
CA GLN A 48 1.13 23.44 -17.38
C GLN A 48 2.32 23.84 -18.27
N ALA A 49 3.54 23.80 -17.74
CA ALA A 49 4.78 24.03 -18.47
C ALA A 49 5.80 22.92 -18.16
N ILE A 50 6.84 22.81 -18.98
CA ILE A 50 8.03 22.05 -18.60
C ILE A 50 8.81 22.81 -17.52
N PHE A 51 9.60 22.09 -16.72
CA PHE A 51 10.24 22.63 -15.51
C PHE A 51 11.03 23.93 -15.74
N ASP A 52 11.86 23.96 -16.77
CA ASP A 52 12.74 25.09 -17.07
C ASP A 52 11.96 26.32 -17.57
N ASP A 53 10.89 26.10 -18.33
CA ASP A 53 10.08 27.16 -18.94
C ASP A 53 9.03 27.75 -17.98
N ALA A 54 8.75 27.09 -16.86
CA ALA A 54 7.72 27.54 -15.93
C ALA A 54 8.02 28.92 -15.35
N GLN A 55 7.05 29.82 -15.44
CA GLN A 55 7.13 31.24 -15.09
C GLN A 55 6.48 31.56 -13.74
N ASN A 56 5.58 30.71 -13.26
CA ASN A 56 4.86 30.93 -12.01
C ASN A 56 4.46 29.60 -11.36
N TRP A 57 4.02 29.69 -10.09
CA TRP A 57 3.67 28.55 -9.27
C TRP A 57 2.53 27.68 -9.84
N LEU A 58 1.56 28.27 -10.56
CA LEU A 58 0.44 27.52 -11.13
C LEU A 58 0.94 26.48 -12.12
N GLU A 59 1.96 26.83 -12.91
CA GLU A 59 2.48 25.98 -13.97
C GLU A 59 3.24 24.75 -13.46
N MET A 60 3.60 24.74 -12.17
CA MET A 60 4.52 23.77 -11.56
C MET A 60 3.92 23.13 -10.30
N SER A 61 2.61 22.92 -10.30
CA SER A 61 1.86 22.37 -9.15
C SER A 61 1.14 21.05 -9.48
N GLY A 62 1.49 20.39 -10.59
CA GLY A 62 0.87 19.15 -11.04
C GLY A 62 1.22 17.92 -10.18
N LEU A 63 0.28 16.97 -10.09
CA LEU A 63 0.56 15.60 -9.66
C LEU A 63 1.29 14.78 -10.75
N TYR A 64 1.15 15.20 -12.00
CA TYR A 64 1.87 14.69 -13.17
C TYR A 64 2.70 15.81 -13.79
N GLN A 65 3.76 15.45 -14.51
CA GLN A 65 4.43 16.37 -15.43
C GLN A 65 3.47 16.80 -16.56
N GLN A 66 3.87 17.79 -17.36
CA GLN A 66 3.05 18.28 -18.47
C GLN A 66 2.58 17.14 -19.38
N ILE A 67 1.26 16.99 -19.52
CA ILE A 67 0.64 15.90 -20.30
C ILE A 67 0.17 16.32 -21.70
N SER A 68 0.11 17.62 -21.99
CA SER A 68 -0.46 18.16 -23.24
C SER A 68 0.32 17.76 -24.51
N THR A 69 1.56 17.32 -24.35
CA THR A 69 2.49 16.97 -25.44
C THR A 69 2.88 15.49 -25.43
N VAL A 70 2.31 14.69 -24.51
CA VAL A 70 2.70 13.30 -24.23
C VAL A 70 1.61 12.33 -24.69
N GLN A 71 1.98 11.16 -25.22
CA GLN A 71 1.01 10.15 -25.62
C GLN A 71 0.35 9.47 -24.41
N PRO A 72 -0.87 8.91 -24.56
CA PRO A 72 -1.44 8.03 -23.55
C PRO A 72 -0.45 6.95 -23.12
N TYR A 73 -0.41 6.64 -21.82
CA TYR A 73 0.48 5.67 -21.19
C TYR A 73 1.97 6.05 -21.08
N GLU A 74 2.37 7.24 -21.56
CA GLU A 74 3.73 7.78 -21.40
C GLU A 74 3.80 8.92 -20.35
N VAL A 75 2.70 9.14 -19.62
CA VAL A 75 2.62 10.18 -18.59
C VAL A 75 3.55 9.88 -17.41
N THR A 76 4.24 10.93 -16.93
CA THR A 76 5.16 10.81 -15.79
C THR A 76 4.53 11.43 -14.54
N LEU A 77 4.53 10.69 -13.44
CA LEU A 77 4.09 11.20 -12.13
C LEU A 77 5.18 12.09 -11.52
N ASN A 78 4.76 13.20 -10.93
CA ASN A 78 5.60 13.96 -10.00
C ASN A 78 5.63 13.26 -8.64
N GLU A 79 6.62 13.60 -7.80
CA GLU A 79 6.73 13.03 -6.45
C GLU A 79 5.47 13.24 -5.60
N SER A 80 4.81 14.40 -5.76
CA SER A 80 3.51 14.69 -5.14
C SER A 80 2.42 13.70 -5.57
N GLY A 81 2.37 13.32 -6.85
CA GLY A 81 1.45 12.31 -7.38
C GLY A 81 1.72 10.92 -6.82
N ILE A 82 2.99 10.51 -6.76
CA ILE A 82 3.41 9.24 -6.14
C ILE A 82 3.02 9.23 -4.66
N ALA A 83 3.29 10.31 -3.93
CA ALA A 83 2.98 10.42 -2.51
C ALA A 83 1.46 10.39 -2.24
N CYS A 84 0.64 11.02 -3.09
CA CYS A 84 -0.82 10.93 -3.00
C CYS A 84 -1.34 9.52 -3.25
N ARG A 85 -0.73 8.79 -4.20
CA ARG A 85 -1.05 7.39 -4.44
C ARG A 85 -0.69 6.52 -3.24
N THR A 86 0.49 6.70 -2.65
CA THR A 86 0.90 6.00 -1.42
C THR A 86 -0.05 6.32 -0.26
N MET A 87 -0.36 7.60 -0.03
CA MET A 87 -1.33 8.01 1.00
C MET A 87 -2.67 7.31 0.81
N THR A 88 -3.18 7.25 -0.42
CA THR A 88 -4.43 6.55 -0.73
C THR A 88 -4.34 5.06 -0.43
N GLN A 89 -3.28 4.38 -0.87
CA GLN A 89 -3.09 2.96 -0.59
C GLN A 89 -3.00 2.65 0.91
N MET A 90 -2.33 3.51 1.67
CA MET A 90 -2.12 3.29 3.11
C MET A 90 -3.34 3.64 3.95
N LEU A 91 -4.08 4.71 3.60
CA LEU A 91 -5.12 5.28 4.45
C LEU A 91 -6.54 5.09 3.92
N TRP A 92 -6.73 4.45 2.75
CA TRP A 92 -8.07 4.15 2.24
C TRP A 92 -8.88 3.35 3.27
N GLY A 93 -10.12 3.78 3.50
CA GLY A 93 -11.04 3.16 4.46
C GLY A 93 -10.71 3.41 5.94
N ARG A 94 -9.63 4.15 6.26
CA ARG A 94 -9.21 4.43 7.64
C ARG A 94 -9.69 5.78 8.11
N ALA A 95 -9.96 5.89 9.41
CA ALA A 95 -10.28 7.14 10.09
C ALA A 95 -9.15 7.53 11.05
N PHE A 96 -8.97 8.84 11.27
CA PHE A 96 -8.08 9.32 12.31
C PHE A 96 -8.62 8.92 13.69
N ASP A 97 -7.77 8.33 14.53
CA ASP A 97 -8.11 7.97 15.91
C ASP A 97 -7.32 8.86 16.90
N PRO A 98 -8.00 9.76 17.65
CA PRO A 98 -7.33 10.62 18.60
C PRO A 98 -6.77 9.85 19.80
N ASN A 99 -7.44 8.80 20.29
CA ASN A 99 -6.98 8.05 21.47
C ASN A 99 -5.73 7.23 21.15
N ALA A 100 -5.71 6.56 19.99
CA ALA A 100 -4.54 5.84 19.53
C ALA A 100 -3.38 6.79 19.18
N THR A 101 -3.69 8.01 18.73
CA THR A 101 -2.67 9.06 18.54
C THR A 101 -2.09 9.54 19.87
N ASP A 102 -2.93 9.79 20.88
CA ASP A 102 -2.49 10.19 22.22
C ASP A 102 -1.61 9.11 22.87
N ALA A 103 -1.92 7.83 22.61
CA ALA A 103 -1.13 6.70 23.08
C ALA A 103 0.30 6.64 22.51
N LEU A 104 0.61 7.37 21.42
CA LEU A 104 1.96 7.48 20.88
C LEU A 104 2.85 8.42 21.71
N ASN A 105 2.28 9.25 22.57
CA ASN A 105 3.02 10.19 23.42
C ASN A 105 4.08 11.01 22.63
N LEU A 106 3.64 11.61 21.50
CA LEU A 106 4.52 12.35 20.59
C LEU A 106 5.17 13.54 21.30
N SER A 107 6.48 13.72 21.12
CA SER A 107 7.19 14.92 21.59
C SER A 107 6.85 16.16 20.76
N ASP A 108 7.27 17.33 21.23
CA ASP A 108 7.10 18.57 20.49
C ASP A 108 7.85 18.60 19.15
N GLU A 109 8.83 17.72 18.93
CA GLU A 109 9.61 17.63 17.69
C GLU A 109 8.95 16.71 16.64
N VAL A 110 7.99 15.87 17.04
CA VAL A 110 7.34 14.89 16.15
C VAL A 110 5.89 15.29 15.90
N ARG A 111 5.43 15.09 14.67
CA ARG A 111 4.01 15.24 14.33
C ARG A 111 3.53 13.99 13.59
N GLY A 112 2.25 13.68 13.74
CA GLY A 112 1.69 12.49 13.15
C GLY A 112 0.32 12.13 13.69
N GLY A 113 -0.08 10.90 13.44
CA GLY A 113 -1.34 10.34 13.93
C GLY A 113 -1.48 8.85 13.67
N ALA A 114 -2.42 8.25 14.38
CA ALA A 114 -2.90 6.88 14.17
C ALA A 114 -4.17 6.89 13.31
N PHE A 115 -4.22 5.99 12.33
CA PHE A 115 -5.32 5.85 11.39
C PHE A 115 -5.81 4.41 11.38
N ILE A 116 -7.07 4.19 11.77
CA ILE A 116 -7.62 2.87 12.04
C ILE A 116 -8.67 2.51 10.98
N ASP A 117 -8.58 1.30 10.45
CA ASP A 117 -9.68 0.67 9.73
C ASP A 117 -10.76 0.27 10.74
N MET A 118 -11.88 0.98 10.75
CA MET A 118 -12.96 0.75 11.72
C MET A 118 -13.66 -0.61 11.56
N GLN A 119 -13.44 -1.33 10.46
CA GLN A 119 -14.01 -2.65 10.21
C GLN A 119 -13.05 -3.77 10.59
N MET A 120 -11.75 -3.59 10.31
CA MET A 120 -10.73 -4.63 10.52
C MET A 120 -9.87 -4.42 11.78
N GLY A 121 -9.90 -3.22 12.38
CA GLY A 121 -9.04 -2.84 13.51
C GLY A 121 -7.57 -2.62 13.16
N ASP A 122 -7.22 -2.66 11.87
CA ASP A 122 -5.84 -2.46 11.41
C ASP A 122 -5.44 -0.99 11.51
N THR A 123 -4.27 -0.72 12.09
CA THR A 123 -3.80 0.66 12.36
C THR A 123 -2.54 0.98 11.57
N ILE A 124 -2.56 2.11 10.88
CA ILE A 124 -1.38 2.72 10.26
C ILE A 124 -1.05 3.99 11.04
N TYR A 125 0.22 4.12 11.44
CA TYR A 125 0.74 5.33 12.06
C TYR A 125 1.48 6.14 11.00
N VAL A 126 1.23 7.44 10.93
CA VAL A 126 1.95 8.33 10.02
C VAL A 126 2.70 9.36 10.83
N LEU A 127 4.03 9.39 10.75
CA LEU A 127 4.89 10.21 11.60
C LEU A 127 5.96 10.93 10.79
N TRP A 128 6.35 12.13 11.22
CA TRP A 128 7.48 12.90 10.68
C TRP A 128 8.06 13.86 11.74
N ALA A 129 9.29 14.31 11.52
CA ALA A 129 9.91 15.37 12.29
C ALA A 129 9.37 16.75 11.85
N LYS A 130 9.04 17.63 12.79
CA LYS A 130 8.58 18.98 12.49
C LYS A 130 9.71 19.81 11.90
N THR A 131 9.39 20.57 10.86
CA THR A 131 10.28 21.56 10.28
C THR A 131 10.15 22.87 11.07
N GLU A 132 11.28 23.54 11.32
CA GLU A 132 11.32 24.81 12.06
C GLU A 132 11.95 25.95 11.26
N MET A 133 12.59 25.63 10.14
CA MET A 133 13.23 26.61 9.27
C MET A 133 12.30 26.96 8.12
N ASP A 134 12.12 28.27 7.88
CA ASP A 134 11.35 28.75 6.76
C ASP A 134 11.93 28.25 5.42
N GLN A 135 11.04 28.00 4.47
CA GLN A 135 11.36 27.48 3.13
C GLN A 135 12.22 26.21 3.10
N SER A 136 12.19 25.39 4.16
CA SER A 136 12.99 24.19 4.28
C SER A 136 12.17 23.01 4.81
N GLU A 137 12.34 21.86 4.16
CA GLU A 137 11.81 20.58 4.64
C GLU A 137 12.85 19.80 5.47
N SER A 138 14.02 20.40 5.74
CA SER A 138 15.06 19.81 6.57
C SER A 138 14.60 19.73 8.03
N ALA A 139 14.46 18.51 8.51
CA ALA A 139 14.13 18.19 9.90
C ALA A 139 14.65 16.80 10.25
N SER A 140 14.92 16.59 11.53
CA SER A 140 15.23 15.27 12.08
C SER A 140 14.71 15.14 13.50
N ALA A 141 14.27 13.94 13.85
CA ALA A 141 13.86 13.59 15.21
C ALA A 141 14.10 12.10 15.42
N SER A 142 14.18 11.67 16.69
CA SER A 142 14.16 10.25 17.04
C SER A 142 12.85 9.93 17.75
N PHE A 143 12.20 8.84 17.34
CA PHE A 143 10.94 8.40 17.92
C PHE A 143 11.01 6.93 18.33
N SER A 144 10.48 6.62 19.50
CA SER A 144 10.26 5.25 19.95
C SER A 144 8.78 5.03 20.18
N PHE A 145 8.23 3.94 19.63
CA PHE A 145 6.86 3.54 19.94
C PHE A 145 6.73 3.21 21.42
N PRO A 146 5.75 3.78 22.14
CA PRO A 146 5.56 3.49 23.55
C PRO A 146 5.36 1.99 23.85
N SER A 147 5.97 1.52 24.93
CA SER A 147 6.00 0.08 25.28
C SER A 147 4.61 -0.51 25.57
N ASN A 148 3.63 0.31 25.95
CA ASN A 148 2.23 -0.10 26.12
C ASN A 148 1.56 -0.59 24.83
N LEU A 149 2.12 -0.26 23.65
CA LEU A 149 1.66 -0.78 22.36
C LEU A 149 2.15 -2.22 22.10
N ASN A 150 3.10 -2.72 22.89
CA ASN A 150 3.64 -4.08 22.83
C ASN A 150 4.18 -4.50 21.45
N PHE A 151 4.66 -3.56 20.65
CA PHE A 151 5.29 -3.88 19.37
C PHE A 151 6.64 -4.58 19.59
N THR A 152 6.87 -5.68 18.89
CA THR A 152 8.18 -6.34 18.79
C THR A 152 8.99 -5.79 17.62
N THR A 153 8.31 -5.52 16.51
CA THR A 153 8.89 -4.85 15.34
C THR A 153 7.87 -3.87 14.75
N VAL A 154 8.36 -2.97 13.90
CA VAL A 154 7.50 -2.10 13.09
C VAL A 154 7.88 -2.21 11.63
N GLU A 155 6.87 -2.34 10.76
CA GLU A 155 7.04 -2.19 9.32
C GLU A 155 7.04 -0.69 8.99
N LYS A 156 8.06 -0.21 8.28
CA LYS A 156 8.14 1.14 7.73
C LYS A 156 7.94 1.10 6.22
N ARG A 157 7.12 2.01 5.71
CA ARG A 157 6.94 2.32 4.29
C ARG A 157 7.24 3.80 4.04
N GLU A 158 8.03 4.05 3.01
CA GLU A 158 8.38 5.40 2.56
C GLU A 158 7.24 6.03 1.76
N TRP A 159 7.32 7.34 1.52
CA TRP A 159 6.36 8.11 0.72
C TRP A 159 6.15 7.56 -0.70
N ASN A 160 7.15 6.87 -1.25
CA ASN A 160 7.14 6.28 -2.59
C ASN A 160 6.79 4.79 -2.63
N HIS A 161 6.32 4.20 -1.54
CA HIS A 161 5.96 2.78 -1.47
C HIS A 161 5.01 2.33 -2.60
N SER A 162 4.10 3.18 -3.08
CA SER A 162 3.19 2.85 -4.19
C SER A 162 3.87 2.53 -5.53
N VAL A 163 5.15 2.88 -5.68
CA VAL A 163 5.97 2.56 -6.87
C VAL A 163 7.13 1.63 -6.55
N THR A 164 7.68 1.66 -5.33
CA THR A 164 8.82 0.81 -4.94
C THR A 164 8.40 -0.53 -4.37
N ASP A 165 7.19 -0.61 -3.79
CA ASP A 165 6.69 -1.72 -2.97
C ASP A 165 7.59 -2.09 -1.78
N GLU A 166 8.54 -1.21 -1.44
CA GLU A 166 9.53 -1.47 -0.39
C GLU A 166 8.92 -1.37 1.00
N VAL A 167 9.28 -2.32 1.86
CA VAL A 167 8.94 -2.36 3.29
C VAL A 167 10.21 -2.64 4.07
N THR A 168 10.52 -1.80 5.05
CA THR A 168 11.65 -2.02 5.97
C THR A 168 11.14 -2.47 7.33
N ILE A 169 11.74 -3.50 7.92
CA ILE A 169 11.45 -3.89 9.30
C ILE A 169 12.43 -3.19 10.23
N LEU A 170 11.92 -2.50 11.23
CA LEU A 170 12.70 -1.77 12.22
C LEU A 170 12.40 -2.25 13.64
N ASN A 171 13.34 -2.01 14.54
CA ASN A 171 13.07 -2.03 15.96
C ASN A 171 12.10 -0.86 16.31
N PRO A 172 11.16 -1.03 17.24
CA PRO A 172 10.21 0.03 17.61
C PRO A 172 10.86 1.24 18.30
N ASP A 173 12.12 1.14 18.72
CA ASP A 173 12.85 2.19 19.43
C ASP A 173 13.84 2.96 18.53
N ASN A 174 14.06 4.23 18.87
CA ASN A 174 15.06 5.12 18.27
C ASN A 174 14.96 5.24 16.74
N ILE A 175 13.76 5.20 16.20
CA ILE A 175 13.48 5.34 14.77
C ILE A 175 13.84 6.77 14.35
N ALA A 176 14.72 6.89 13.37
CA ALA A 176 15.04 8.19 12.77
C ALA A 176 13.88 8.66 11.88
N LEU A 177 13.35 9.83 12.19
CA LEU A 177 12.36 10.55 11.39
C LEU A 177 13.02 11.73 10.67
N ASN A 178 12.43 12.13 9.55
CA ASN A 178 12.79 13.33 8.81
C ASN A 178 11.52 14.17 8.51
N GLY A 179 11.65 15.25 7.74
CA GLY A 179 10.52 16.13 7.40
C GLY A 179 9.41 15.47 6.57
N THR A 180 9.65 14.29 5.99
CA THR A 180 8.71 13.57 5.12
C THR A 180 7.84 12.61 5.94
N PRO A 181 6.52 12.57 5.73
CA PRO A 181 5.65 11.59 6.38
C PRO A 181 6.04 10.14 6.03
N LEU A 182 6.28 9.34 7.07
CA LEU A 182 6.58 7.92 7.00
C LEU A 182 5.40 7.11 7.55
N PHE A 183 5.12 5.96 6.95
CA PHE A 183 4.03 5.08 7.37
C PHE A 183 4.58 3.91 8.17
N PHE A 184 3.95 3.61 9.29
CA PHE A 184 4.34 2.54 10.18
C PHE A 184 3.17 1.62 10.51
N LYS A 185 3.47 0.34 10.65
CA LYS A 185 2.56 -0.67 11.20
C LYS A 185 3.27 -1.47 12.26
N GLY A 186 2.71 -1.49 13.47
CA GLY A 186 3.27 -2.25 14.59
C GLY A 186 2.94 -3.73 14.49
N VAL A 187 3.91 -4.58 14.83
CA VAL A 187 3.77 -6.03 14.92
C VAL A 187 3.91 -6.41 16.39
N ILE A 188 2.91 -7.06 16.97
CA ILE A 188 2.93 -7.54 18.36
C ILE A 188 3.42 -9.00 18.36
N GLY A 189 4.30 -9.34 19.31
CA GLY A 189 5.08 -10.58 19.30
C GLY A 189 4.29 -11.89 19.21
N GLY A 190 4.59 -12.65 18.15
CA GLY A 190 5.19 -13.99 18.23
C GLY A 190 6.69 -13.89 17.89
N ASP A 191 7.42 -15.01 17.87
CA ASP A 191 8.88 -15.07 17.62
C ASP A 191 9.37 -14.12 16.51
N PRO A 192 10.60 -13.57 16.61
CA PRO A 192 11.17 -12.72 15.58
C PRO A 192 11.03 -13.43 14.23
N VAL A 193 10.22 -12.84 13.35
CA VAL A 193 10.11 -13.31 11.97
C VAL A 193 11.47 -13.03 11.35
N ASN A 194 12.30 -14.07 11.35
CA ASN A 194 13.47 -14.17 10.48
C ASN A 194 13.05 -13.66 9.11
N THR A 195 13.89 -12.80 8.55
CA THR A 195 13.84 -12.31 7.19
C THR A 195 13.63 -13.44 6.21
N HIS A 196 12.37 -13.74 5.92
CA HIS A 196 11.91 -14.34 4.69
C HIS A 196 10.70 -13.51 4.29
N GLU A 197 10.87 -12.83 3.17
CA GLU A 197 9.88 -12.23 2.29
C GLU A 197 8.42 -12.51 2.68
N VAL A 198 7.61 -11.46 2.67
CA VAL A 198 6.25 -11.62 2.18
C VAL A 198 6.36 -11.98 0.69
N ASP A 199 6.71 -13.24 0.38
CA ASP A 199 6.35 -13.84 -0.90
C ASP A 199 4.92 -14.33 -0.72
N LEU A 200 4.01 -13.66 -1.41
CA LEU A 200 2.58 -13.99 -1.47
C LEU A 200 2.37 -15.29 -2.26
N THR A 201 3.07 -16.38 -1.92
CA THR A 201 3.12 -17.65 -2.67
C THR A 201 3.08 -17.38 -4.18
N LYS A 202 4.20 -17.10 -4.83
CA LYS A 202 4.36 -17.06 -6.31
C LYS A 202 3.08 -17.45 -7.05
N THR A 203 2.43 -16.46 -7.69
CA THR A 203 1.25 -16.58 -8.57
C THR A 203 0.69 -18.00 -8.70
N VAL A 204 -0.50 -18.27 -8.15
CA VAL A 204 -1.21 -19.53 -8.42
C VAL A 204 -1.38 -19.65 -9.93
N LEU A 205 -0.64 -20.57 -10.53
CA LEU A 205 -0.58 -20.72 -11.98
C LEU A 205 -1.47 -21.91 -12.37
N VAL A 206 -2.46 -21.62 -13.21
CA VAL A 206 -3.38 -22.61 -13.75
C VAL A 206 -2.99 -22.92 -15.18
N LEU A 207 -2.64 -24.17 -15.46
CA LEU A 207 -2.24 -24.62 -16.80
C LEU A 207 -2.89 -25.96 -17.19
N PRO A 208 -3.42 -26.09 -18.41
CA PRO A 208 -3.71 -25.01 -19.35
C PRO A 208 -4.88 -24.13 -18.82
N ASN A 209 -4.95 -22.88 -19.25
CA ASN A 209 -6.12 -22.02 -19.04
C ASN A 209 -6.31 -21.15 -20.29
N PRO A 210 -7.30 -21.42 -21.17
CA PRO A 210 -8.43 -22.35 -20.99
C PRO A 210 -8.05 -23.83 -20.85
N PHE A 211 -8.87 -24.64 -20.17
CA PHE A 211 -8.66 -26.08 -19.97
C PHE A 211 -9.74 -26.94 -20.63
N GLY A 212 -9.35 -28.18 -20.98
CA GLY A 212 -10.22 -29.22 -21.53
C GLY A 212 -10.47 -30.33 -20.51
N GLU A 213 -9.76 -31.45 -20.64
CA GLU A 213 -9.89 -32.67 -19.82
C GLU A 213 -9.21 -32.61 -18.44
N PHE A 214 -8.27 -31.68 -18.25
CA PHE A 214 -7.58 -31.48 -16.99
C PHE A 214 -7.04 -30.05 -16.88
N PHE A 215 -6.74 -29.62 -15.67
CA PHE A 215 -5.85 -28.50 -15.41
C PHE A 215 -4.93 -28.81 -14.24
N GLN A 216 -3.80 -28.12 -14.20
CA GLN A 216 -2.83 -28.17 -13.12
C GLN A 216 -2.85 -26.85 -12.39
N LEU A 217 -2.82 -26.93 -11.06
CA LEU A 217 -2.65 -25.79 -10.19
C LEU A 217 -1.25 -25.86 -9.59
N LYS A 218 -0.41 -24.87 -9.92
CA LYS A 218 0.95 -24.74 -9.41
C LYS A 218 1.04 -23.60 -8.42
N PHE A 219 1.68 -23.85 -7.28
CA PHE A 219 1.86 -22.90 -6.20
C PHE A 219 3.06 -23.32 -5.36
N GLU A 220 3.57 -22.41 -4.53
CA GLU A 220 4.71 -22.67 -3.66
C GLU A 220 4.32 -22.41 -2.21
N LEU A 221 4.76 -23.30 -1.32
CA LEU A 221 4.63 -23.17 0.12
C LEU A 221 5.98 -22.81 0.72
N ILE A 222 6.04 -21.72 1.47
CA ILE A 222 7.29 -21.26 2.12
C ILE A 222 7.57 -21.96 3.45
N LYS A 223 6.60 -22.74 3.95
CA LYS A 223 6.69 -23.54 5.17
C LYS A 223 5.60 -24.61 5.15
N LEU A 224 5.61 -25.49 6.15
CA LEU A 224 4.55 -26.47 6.35
C LEU A 224 3.20 -25.77 6.62
N ASN A 225 2.19 -26.08 5.82
CA ASN A 225 0.86 -25.44 5.91
C ASN A 225 -0.28 -26.40 5.56
N ASN A 226 -1.48 -26.07 6.04
CA ASN A 226 -2.72 -26.69 5.58
C ASN A 226 -3.25 -25.91 4.38
N VAL A 227 -3.59 -26.63 3.31
CA VAL A 227 -4.04 -26.03 2.04
C VAL A 227 -5.47 -26.48 1.74
N ASN A 228 -6.34 -25.54 1.41
CA ASN A 228 -7.70 -25.78 0.94
C ASN A 228 -7.94 -25.06 -0.38
N LEU A 229 -8.33 -25.79 -1.41
CA LEU A 229 -8.78 -25.28 -2.70
C LEU A 229 -10.30 -25.38 -2.80
N GLU A 230 -10.95 -24.26 -3.06
CA GLU A 230 -12.37 -24.19 -3.39
C GLU A 230 -12.55 -23.60 -4.80
N ILE A 231 -13.48 -24.14 -5.58
CA ILE A 231 -13.83 -23.57 -6.90
C ILE A 231 -15.32 -23.32 -6.98
N TYR A 232 -15.66 -22.14 -7.50
CA TYR A 232 -17.01 -21.62 -7.61
C TYR A 232 -17.37 -21.32 -9.07
N ASN A 233 -18.64 -21.51 -9.42
CA ASN A 233 -19.19 -21.03 -10.69
C ASN A 233 -19.50 -19.52 -10.65
N VAL A 234 -19.95 -18.96 -11.77
CA VAL A 234 -20.30 -17.52 -11.87
C VAL A 234 -21.46 -17.10 -10.98
N GLN A 235 -22.28 -18.04 -10.51
CA GLN A 235 -23.35 -17.81 -9.53
C GLN A 235 -22.83 -17.87 -8.07
N GLY A 236 -21.55 -18.11 -7.84
CA GLY A 236 -20.94 -18.22 -6.51
C GLY A 236 -21.21 -19.55 -5.80
N MET A 237 -21.75 -20.56 -6.50
CA MET A 237 -21.93 -21.90 -5.92
C MET A 237 -20.62 -22.67 -5.96
N LYS A 238 -20.21 -23.27 -4.83
CA LYS A 238 -19.04 -24.16 -4.75
C LYS A 238 -19.34 -25.45 -5.51
N ILE A 239 -18.48 -25.78 -6.47
CA ILE A 239 -18.61 -26.96 -7.34
C ILE A 239 -17.47 -27.97 -7.16
N TYR A 240 -16.38 -27.57 -6.50
CA TYR A 240 -15.23 -28.42 -6.23
C TYR A 240 -14.54 -27.95 -4.95
N GLU A 241 -14.01 -28.92 -4.21
CA GLU A 241 -13.23 -28.71 -2.99
C GLU A 241 -12.12 -29.78 -2.91
N TRP A 242 -10.94 -29.35 -2.51
CA TRP A 242 -9.80 -30.22 -2.24
C TRP A 242 -9.01 -29.65 -1.08
N SER A 243 -8.47 -30.52 -0.22
CA SER A 243 -7.65 -30.06 0.91
C SER A 243 -6.56 -31.07 1.25
N GLU A 244 -5.40 -30.58 1.66
CA GLU A 244 -4.29 -31.36 2.18
C GLU A 244 -3.77 -30.69 3.46
N ASN A 245 -3.56 -31.48 4.50
CA ASN A 245 -2.99 -31.00 5.76
C ASN A 245 -1.49 -31.26 5.79
N ASP A 246 -0.76 -30.45 6.55
CA ASP A 246 0.67 -30.63 6.81
C ASP A 246 1.52 -30.74 5.52
N MET A 247 1.12 -30.00 4.49
CA MET A 247 1.79 -29.99 3.20
C MET A 247 3.14 -29.28 3.35
N LEU A 248 4.22 -29.99 3.00
CA LEU A 248 5.61 -29.55 3.19
C LEU A 248 5.92 -28.26 2.42
N GLU A 249 6.97 -27.55 2.83
CA GLU A 249 7.50 -26.44 2.05
C GLU A 249 8.01 -26.87 0.66
N GLY A 250 7.98 -25.95 -0.30
CA GLY A 250 8.42 -26.16 -1.68
C GLY A 250 7.34 -25.91 -2.73
N GLU A 251 7.69 -26.17 -3.99
CA GLU A 251 6.75 -26.08 -5.12
C GLU A 251 5.84 -27.30 -5.19
N HIS A 252 4.56 -27.04 -5.43
CA HIS A 252 3.53 -28.05 -5.52
C HIS A 252 2.74 -27.92 -6.81
N THR A 253 2.39 -29.07 -7.38
CA THR A 253 1.51 -29.16 -8.56
C THR A 253 0.38 -30.12 -8.25
N ILE A 254 -0.84 -29.62 -8.25
CA ILE A 254 -2.05 -30.44 -8.13
C ILE A 254 -2.62 -30.64 -9.52
N LEU A 255 -2.80 -31.89 -9.94
CA LEU A 255 -3.52 -32.24 -11.16
C LEU A 255 -5.00 -32.44 -10.83
N ILE A 256 -5.87 -31.72 -11.53
CA ILE A 256 -7.32 -31.85 -11.43
C ILE A 256 -7.86 -32.35 -12.76
N ASN A 257 -8.31 -33.61 -12.76
CA ASN A 257 -8.89 -34.30 -13.91
C ASN A 257 -10.33 -34.81 -13.63
N GLU A 258 -10.84 -34.64 -12.41
CA GLU A 258 -12.23 -34.94 -12.04
C GLU A 258 -13.17 -33.79 -12.42
N LEU A 259 -13.41 -33.61 -13.72
CA LEU A 259 -14.09 -32.43 -14.26
C LEU A 259 -15.61 -32.57 -14.44
N LYS A 260 -16.22 -33.65 -13.91
CA LYS A 260 -17.69 -33.84 -13.95
C LYS A 260 -18.51 -32.64 -13.48
N PRO A 261 -18.13 -31.89 -12.42
CA PRO A 261 -18.91 -30.74 -11.98
C PRO A 261 -18.70 -29.47 -12.83
N PHE A 262 -17.81 -29.50 -13.83
CA PHE A 262 -17.48 -28.34 -14.65
C PHE A 262 -18.17 -28.43 -16.02
N SER A 263 -19.14 -27.55 -16.28
CA SER A 263 -19.62 -27.25 -17.63
C SER A 263 -18.70 -26.24 -18.33
N ALA A 264 -18.81 -26.08 -19.65
CA ALA A 264 -18.06 -25.04 -20.37
C ALA A 264 -18.39 -23.63 -19.81
N GLY A 265 -17.38 -22.79 -19.60
CA GLY A 265 -17.56 -21.46 -19.02
C GLY A 265 -16.48 -21.05 -18.02
N MET A 266 -16.70 -19.92 -17.36
CA MET A 266 -15.77 -19.32 -16.40
C MET A 266 -16.04 -19.77 -14.97
N TYR A 267 -14.96 -19.95 -14.20
CA TYR A 267 -14.98 -20.31 -12.79
C TYR A 267 -13.97 -19.47 -12.00
N PHE A 268 -14.19 -19.38 -10.69
CA PHE A 268 -13.33 -18.68 -9.75
C PHE A 268 -12.78 -19.69 -8.73
N GLY A 269 -11.46 -19.83 -8.68
CA GLY A 269 -10.78 -20.64 -7.69
C GLY A 269 -10.29 -19.78 -6.52
N LYS A 270 -10.31 -20.36 -5.33
CA LYS A 270 -9.79 -19.79 -4.09
C LYS A 270 -8.91 -20.84 -3.42
N LEU A 271 -7.62 -20.55 -3.30
CA LEU A 271 -6.67 -21.36 -2.55
C LEU A 271 -6.45 -20.70 -1.19
N THR A 272 -6.74 -21.40 -0.09
CA THR A 272 -6.63 -20.93 1.29
C THR A 272 -5.52 -21.69 2.00
N ILE A 273 -4.65 -20.96 2.69
CA ILE A 273 -3.51 -21.49 3.46
C ILE A 273 -3.75 -21.19 4.95
N ASP A 274 -3.70 -22.23 5.79
CA ASP A 274 -3.97 -22.21 7.24
C ASP A 274 -5.29 -21.54 7.64
N GLY A 275 -6.30 -21.57 6.76
CA GLY A 275 -7.61 -20.95 7.00
C GLY A 275 -7.60 -19.42 7.11
N LYS A 276 -6.46 -18.76 6.84
CA LYS A 276 -6.28 -17.31 7.05
C LYS A 276 -5.93 -16.55 5.78
N LYS A 277 -5.00 -17.06 4.97
CA LYS A 277 -4.55 -16.40 3.74
C LYS A 277 -5.25 -17.04 2.55
N SER A 278 -5.72 -16.25 1.58
CA SER A 278 -6.30 -16.82 0.36
C SER A 278 -5.86 -16.12 -0.91
N GLN A 279 -5.55 -16.89 -1.95
CA GLN A 279 -5.32 -16.41 -3.31
C GLN A 279 -6.49 -16.80 -4.22
N THR A 280 -6.93 -15.86 -5.07
CA THR A 280 -8.02 -16.11 -6.02
C THR A 280 -7.51 -16.12 -7.45
N PHE A 281 -8.06 -16.99 -8.29
CA PHE A 281 -7.67 -17.11 -9.69
C PHE A 281 -8.87 -17.46 -10.58
N LYS A 282 -8.74 -17.22 -11.89
CA LYS A 282 -9.80 -17.47 -12.88
C LYS A 282 -9.49 -18.72 -13.68
N LEU A 283 -10.53 -19.49 -13.99
CA LEU A 283 -10.51 -20.74 -14.72
C LEU A 283 -11.49 -20.62 -15.89
N LEU A 284 -11.11 -21.06 -17.08
CA LEU A 284 -12.00 -21.10 -18.25
C LEU A 284 -12.04 -22.52 -18.83
N LYS A 285 -13.18 -23.20 -18.73
CA LYS A 285 -13.40 -24.51 -19.35
C LYS A 285 -13.86 -24.34 -20.80
N MET A 286 -13.19 -25.00 -21.73
CA MET A 286 -13.57 -25.03 -23.14
C MET A 286 -14.90 -25.79 -23.34
N GLN A 287 -15.64 -25.44 -24.41
CA GLN A 287 -16.68 -26.32 -24.92
C GLN A 287 -16.02 -27.56 -25.54
N GLU A 288 -16.54 -28.74 -25.20
CA GLU A 288 -16.24 -29.97 -25.94
C GLU A 288 -16.71 -29.87 -27.40
#